data_AF-X0T1Y3-F1
#
_entry.id   AF-X0T1Y3-F1
#
_cell.length_a   1.000
_cell.length_b   1.000
_cell.length_c   1.000
_cell.angle_alpha   90.00
_cell.angle_beta   90.00
_cell.angle_gamma   90.00
#
_symmetry.space_group_name_H-M   'P 1'
#
loop_
_entity.id
_entity.type
_entity.pdbx_description
1 polymer ?
#
loop_
_entity_poly.entity_id
_entity_poly.type
_entity_poly.pdbx_seq_one_letter_code
_entity_poly.pdbx_strand_id
1 'polypeptide(L)'
;TLLIWHLAKGYPWQVRARTILGMAVESFLFAWPVWVLCNLVVTGSSAEASAGVLMSGDPSELNSATGMAVLMIGAGIYEELLFRLALISIIALLLTRLGDLSKDYALLFAAIASALLFGAYHFYFGPEPVPFDWPRFGFYFLGGVYFTGLYVLRGFGITVGAHITYNLIVLFARIIAPAS
;
A
#
# COMPACT_ATOMS: atom_id res chain seq x y z
N THR A 1 -15.41 -11.87 6.04
CA THR A 1 -14.99 -10.46 5.88
C THR A 1 -15.69 -9.59 6.90
N LEU A 2 -15.02 -8.57 7.42
CA LEU A 2 -15.47 -7.73 8.54
C LEU A 2 -16.89 -7.18 8.37
N LEU A 3 -17.32 -6.89 7.13
CA LEU A 3 -18.68 -6.44 6.82
C LEU A 3 -19.73 -7.54 7.07
N ILE A 4 -19.46 -8.77 6.63
CA ILE A 4 -20.32 -9.94 6.89
C ILE A 4 -20.39 -10.19 8.40
N TRP A 5 -19.27 -10.04 9.11
CA TRP A 5 -19.22 -10.23 10.56
C TRP A 5 -19.96 -9.12 11.33
N HIS A 6 -19.86 -7.88 10.87
CA HIS A 6 -20.57 -6.73 11.41
C HIS A 6 -22.09 -6.87 11.21
N LEU A 7 -22.52 -7.28 10.01
CA LEU A 7 -23.91 -7.60 9.70
C LEU A 7 -24.42 -8.79 10.51
N ALA A 8 -23.63 -9.88 10.60
CA ALA A 8 -23.98 -11.08 11.34
C ALA A 8 -24.09 -10.84 12.86
N LYS A 9 -23.37 -9.85 13.40
CA LYS A 9 -23.40 -9.50 14.83
C LYS A 9 -24.33 -8.35 15.18
N GLY A 10 -24.98 -7.72 14.19
CA GLY A 10 -25.94 -6.64 14.41
C GLY A 10 -25.34 -5.44 15.15
N TYR A 11 -24.05 -5.16 14.98
CA TYR A 11 -23.41 -4.06 15.69
C TYR A 11 -24.03 -2.72 15.23
N PRO A 12 -24.27 -1.77 16.16
CA PRO A 12 -24.82 -0.48 15.79
C PRO A 12 -23.78 0.28 14.94
N TRP A 13 -24.24 0.85 13.82
CA TRP A 13 -23.44 1.74 12.98
C TRP A 13 -23.20 3.07 13.70
N GLN A 14 -22.21 3.10 14.59
CA GLN A 14 -21.78 4.31 15.28
C GLN A 14 -20.51 4.86 14.64
N VAL A 15 -20.66 5.85 13.78
CA VAL A 15 -19.53 6.59 13.23
C VAL A 15 -19.14 7.70 14.21
N ARG A 16 -17.97 7.57 14.84
CA ARG A 16 -17.42 8.60 15.73
C ARG A 16 -16.43 9.45 14.95
N ALA A 17 -16.79 10.70 14.67
CA ALA A 17 -15.94 11.65 13.93
C ALA A 17 -14.53 11.77 14.55
N ARG A 18 -14.44 11.78 15.88
CA ARG A 18 -13.15 11.80 16.61
C ARG A 18 -12.25 10.61 16.25
N THR A 19 -12.82 9.42 16.06
CA THR A 19 -12.07 8.22 15.68
C THR A 19 -11.59 8.31 14.25
N ILE A 20 -12.45 8.74 13.31
CA ILE A 20 -12.05 8.95 11.92
C ILE A 20 -10.94 9.98 11.81
N LEU A 21 -11.06 11.10 12.51
CA LEU A 21 -10.03 12.14 12.52
C LEU A 21 -8.71 11.63 13.11
N GLY A 22 -8.77 10.87 14.21
CA GLY A 22 -7.60 10.22 14.79
C GLY A 22 -6.92 9.26 13.81
N MET A 23 -7.69 8.42 13.12
CA MET A 23 -7.17 7.51 12.09
C MET A 23 -6.55 8.27 10.92
N ALA A 24 -7.13 9.40 10.50
CA ALA A 24 -6.58 10.24 9.44
C ALA A 24 -5.22 10.85 9.84
N VAL A 25 -5.10 11.36 11.07
CA VAL A 25 -3.83 11.88 11.60
C VAL A 25 -2.78 10.78 11.68
N GLU A 26 -3.13 9.61 12.24
CA GLU A 26 -2.20 8.48 12.30
C GLU A 26 -1.74 8.04 10.92
N SER A 27 -2.67 7.92 9.97
CA SER A 27 -2.37 7.58 8.59
C SER A 27 -1.36 8.55 7.96
N PHE A 28 -1.56 9.85 8.19
CA PHE A 28 -0.63 10.88 7.72
C PHE A 28 0.77 10.72 8.32
N LEU A 29 0.87 10.46 9.63
CA LEU A 29 2.16 10.23 10.29
C LEU A 29 2.84 8.95 9.78
N PHE A 30 2.09 7.87 9.59
CA PHE A 30 2.62 6.60 9.10
C PHE A 30 2.96 6.59 7.61
N ALA A 31 2.53 7.59 6.83
CA ALA A 31 2.97 7.74 5.45
C ALA A 31 4.42 8.24 5.34
N TRP A 32 4.90 9.00 6.33
CA TRP A 32 6.20 9.66 6.27
C TRP A 32 7.40 8.70 6.21
N PRO A 33 7.46 7.60 6.99
CA PRO A 33 8.54 6.62 6.86
C PRO A 33 8.68 6.03 5.46
N VAL A 34 7.56 5.81 4.76
CA VAL A 34 7.55 5.27 3.39
C VAL A 34 8.07 6.32 2.42
N TRP A 35 7.69 7.58 2.59
CA TRP A 35 8.23 8.68 1.79
C TRP A 35 9.73 8.86 1.98
N VAL A 36 10.24 8.80 3.22
CA VAL A 36 11.67 8.84 3.49
C VAL A 36 12.39 7.65 2.85
N LEU A 37 11.84 6.44 3.01
CA LEU A 37 12.39 5.23 2.39
C LEU A 37 12.47 5.35 0.86
N CYS A 38 11.42 5.88 0.22
CA CYS A 38 11.38 6.13 -1.22
C CYS A 38 12.54 7.04 -1.64
N ASN A 39 12.73 8.16 -0.94
CA ASN A 39 13.83 9.07 -1.24
C ASN A 39 15.19 8.40 -1.04
N LEU A 40 15.42 7.71 0.07
CA LEU A 40 16.71 7.06 0.34
C LEU A 40 17.09 5.99 -0.69
N VAL A 41 16.12 5.22 -1.19
CA VAL A 41 16.36 4.09 -2.09
C VAL A 41 16.40 4.54 -3.55
N VAL A 42 15.58 5.53 -3.94
CA VAL A 42 15.42 5.93 -5.35
C VAL A 42 16.37 7.07 -5.75
N THR A 43 16.86 7.93 -4.84
CA THR A 43 17.81 8.99 -5.20
C THR A 43 19.19 8.50 -5.65
N GLY A 44 19.50 7.21 -5.49
CA GLY A 44 20.74 6.59 -6.00
C GLY A 44 20.71 6.19 -7.48
N SER A 45 19.53 6.17 -8.11
CA SER A 45 19.31 5.76 -9.50
C SER A 45 18.47 6.82 -10.21
N SER A 46 19.11 7.75 -10.93
CA SER A 46 18.50 8.82 -11.73
C SER A 46 17.20 9.43 -11.17
N ALA A 47 17.34 10.66 -10.64
CA ALA A 47 16.31 11.48 -9.98
C ALA A 47 14.96 11.69 -10.72
N GLU A 48 14.81 11.14 -11.92
CA GLU A 48 13.58 11.11 -12.72
C GLU A 48 12.67 9.91 -12.37
N ALA A 49 13.21 8.89 -11.70
CA ALA A 49 12.53 7.61 -11.44
C ALA A 49 11.49 7.64 -10.32
N SER A 50 11.65 8.50 -9.31
CA SER A 50 10.75 8.59 -8.15
C SER A 50 9.38 9.20 -8.49
N ALA A 51 9.30 9.95 -9.60
CA ALA A 51 8.06 10.55 -10.08
C ALA A 51 7.34 9.73 -11.17
N GLY A 52 8.05 8.83 -11.87
CA GLY A 52 7.50 8.00 -12.95
C GLY A 52 6.80 6.73 -12.47
N VAL A 53 7.17 6.24 -11.29
CA VAL A 53 6.75 4.92 -10.77
C VAL A 53 5.24 4.75 -10.57
N LEU A 54 4.48 5.83 -10.44
CA LEU A 54 3.03 5.73 -10.30
C LEU A 54 2.22 6.20 -11.50
N MET A 55 2.73 6.96 -12.48
CA MET A 55 1.89 7.47 -13.57
C MET A 55 2.68 7.93 -14.81
N SER A 56 2.59 7.15 -15.89
CA SER A 56 2.92 7.56 -17.27
C SER A 56 1.68 7.55 -18.18
N GLY A 57 0.60 8.17 -17.72
CA GLY A 57 -0.39 8.71 -18.65
C GLY A 57 0.16 9.99 -19.25
N ASP A 58 0.09 10.14 -20.58
CA ASP A 58 0.20 11.45 -21.21
C ASP A 58 -0.75 12.42 -20.46
N PRO A 59 -0.26 13.56 -19.93
CA PRO A 59 -1.10 14.58 -19.29
C PRO A 59 -2.31 14.97 -20.15
N SER A 60 -2.27 14.72 -21.45
CA SER A 60 -3.28 15.11 -22.42
C SER A 60 -4.61 14.34 -22.35
N GLU A 61 -4.70 13.13 -21.76
CA GLU A 61 -5.93 12.31 -21.84
C GLU A 61 -6.71 12.06 -20.52
N LEU A 62 -6.24 12.58 -19.36
CA LEU A 62 -7.06 12.73 -18.14
C LEU A 62 -6.67 13.96 -17.32
N ASN A 63 -6.96 15.12 -17.90
CA ASN A 63 -6.44 16.47 -17.60
C ASN A 63 -6.84 17.13 -16.25
N SER A 64 -7.10 16.38 -15.16
CA SER A 64 -7.35 16.98 -13.84
C SER A 64 -6.57 16.25 -12.76
N ALA A 65 -5.83 17.01 -11.94
CA ALA A 65 -5.18 16.51 -10.72
C ALA A 65 -6.16 15.69 -9.83
N THR A 66 -7.45 16.03 -9.89
CA THR A 66 -8.53 15.27 -9.24
C THR A 66 -8.67 13.85 -9.78
N GLY A 67 -8.59 13.64 -11.09
CA GLY A 67 -8.66 12.30 -11.70
C GLY A 67 -7.50 11.41 -11.26
N MET A 68 -6.29 11.96 -11.25
CA MET A 68 -5.11 11.26 -10.74
C MET A 68 -5.21 10.94 -9.25
N ALA A 69 -5.73 11.86 -8.44
CA ALA A 69 -5.97 11.61 -7.02
C ALA A 69 -6.96 10.46 -6.81
N VAL A 70 -8.03 10.37 -7.60
CA VAL A 70 -8.99 9.24 -7.52
C VAL A 70 -8.32 7.91 -7.87
N LEU A 71 -7.49 7.87 -8.91
CA LEU A 71 -6.71 6.67 -9.26
C LEU A 71 -5.75 6.27 -8.15
N MET A 72 -5.02 7.23 -7.57
CA MET A 72 -4.09 7.00 -6.45
C MET A 72 -4.79 6.45 -5.21
N ILE A 73 -5.98 6.98 -4.91
CA ILE A 73 -6.84 6.50 -3.82
C ILE A 73 -7.29 5.06 -4.12
N GLY A 74 -7.80 4.82 -5.32
CA GLY A 74 -8.27 3.50 -5.75
C GLY A 74 -7.17 2.44 -5.71
N ALA A 75 -5.97 2.78 -6.21
CA ALA A 75 -4.80 1.91 -6.18
C ALA A 75 -4.41 1.53 -4.74
N GLY A 76 -4.30 2.51 -3.84
CA GLY A 76 -3.98 2.25 -2.43
C GLY A 76 -5.02 1.35 -1.73
N ILE A 77 -6.31 1.54 -2.01
CA ILE A 77 -7.37 0.66 -1.49
C ILE A 77 -7.23 -0.76 -2.06
N TYR A 78 -7.07 -0.87 -3.38
CA TYR A 78 -7.00 -2.15 -4.09
C TYR A 78 -5.80 -2.97 -3.64
N GLU A 79 -4.61 -2.36 -3.58
CA GLU A 79 -3.38 -3.03 -3.21
C GLU A 79 -3.42 -3.53 -1.76
N GLU A 80 -3.84 -2.71 -0.80
CA GLU A 80 -3.96 -3.17 0.58
C GLU A 80 -5.03 -4.25 0.74
N LEU A 81 -6.16 -4.13 0.03
CA LEU A 81 -7.20 -5.15 0.04
C LEU A 81 -6.65 -6.49 -0.49
N LEU A 82 -5.95 -6.47 -1.62
CA LEU A 82 -5.42 -7.66 -2.28
C LEU A 82 -4.29 -8.28 -1.48
N PHE A 83 -3.24 -7.52 -1.18
CA PHE A 83 -2.01 -8.05 -0.60
C PHE A 83 -2.13 -8.29 0.91
N ARG A 84 -2.86 -7.45 1.65
CA ARG A 84 -2.86 -7.53 3.13
C ARG A 84 -4.10 -8.22 3.63
N LEU A 85 -5.29 -7.85 3.15
CA LEU A 85 -6.50 -8.52 3.61
C LEU A 85 -6.66 -9.89 2.97
N ALA A 86 -6.67 -9.99 1.64
CA ALA A 86 -6.98 -11.24 0.94
C ALA A 86 -5.80 -12.22 0.98
N LEU A 87 -4.64 -11.83 0.47
CA LEU A 87 -3.50 -12.71 0.27
C LEU A 87 -2.93 -13.25 1.60
N ILE A 88 -2.69 -12.38 2.60
CA ILE A 88 -2.22 -12.86 3.91
C ILE A 88 -3.25 -13.80 4.54
N SER A 89 -4.55 -13.49 4.47
CA SER A 89 -5.59 -14.36 5.03
C SER A 89 -5.61 -15.73 4.34
N ILE A 90 -5.48 -15.78 3.02
CA ILE A 90 -5.45 -17.02 2.24
C ILE A 90 -4.20 -17.83 2.60
N ILE A 91 -3.01 -17.22 2.55
CA ILE A 91 -1.76 -17.93 2.83
C ILE A 91 -1.71 -18.41 4.29
N ALA A 92 -2.06 -17.55 5.25
CA ALA A 92 -2.08 -17.95 6.67
C ALA A 92 -3.11 -19.05 6.93
N LEU A 93 -4.26 -19.03 6.26
CA LEU A 93 -5.25 -20.12 6.35
C LEU A 93 -4.68 -21.43 5.79
N LEU A 94 -4.03 -21.40 4.63
CA LEU A 94 -3.44 -22.59 4.03
C LEU A 94 -2.32 -23.15 4.89
N LEU A 95 -1.43 -22.31 5.41
CA LEU A 95 -0.32 -22.72 6.27
C LEU A 95 -0.79 -23.30 7.61
N THR A 96 -1.83 -22.73 8.21
CA THR A 96 -2.41 -23.26 9.47
C THR A 96 -3.21 -24.54 9.24
N ARG A 97 -3.94 -24.66 8.13
CA ARG A 97 -4.86 -25.80 7.89
C ARG A 97 -4.20 -26.99 7.20
N LEU A 98 -3.29 -26.74 6.27
CA LEU A 98 -2.62 -27.78 5.49
C LEU A 98 -1.20 -28.06 5.99
N GLY A 99 -0.52 -27.03 6.49
CA GLY A 99 0.85 -27.14 6.98
C GLY A 99 0.99 -27.45 8.47
N ASP A 100 -0.11 -27.38 9.24
CA ASP A 100 -0.12 -27.53 10.70
C ASP A 100 0.82 -26.54 11.43
N LEU A 101 1.07 -25.37 10.81
CA LEU A 101 1.86 -24.31 11.43
C LEU A 101 1.07 -23.61 12.54
N SER A 102 1.77 -23.19 13.59
CA SER A 102 1.21 -22.26 14.56
C SER A 102 0.77 -20.96 13.87
N LYS A 103 -0.24 -20.29 14.43
CA LYS A 103 -0.80 -19.04 13.87
C LYS A 103 0.26 -17.96 13.65
N ASP A 104 1.23 -17.86 14.57
CA ASP A 104 2.27 -16.85 14.52
C ASP A 104 3.23 -17.09 13.36
N TYR A 105 3.69 -18.34 13.18
CA TYR A 105 4.54 -18.71 12.04
C TYR A 105 3.79 -18.58 10.71
N ALA A 106 2.52 -19.00 10.66
CA ALA A 106 1.70 -18.85 9.46
C ALA A 106 1.53 -17.38 9.07
N LEU A 107 1.31 -16.49 10.04
CA LEU A 107 1.24 -15.05 9.79
C LEU A 107 2.58 -14.49 9.31
N LEU A 108 3.69 -14.88 9.95
CA LEU A 108 5.02 -14.43 9.57
C LEU A 108 5.36 -14.80 8.11
N PHE A 109 5.15 -16.08 7.74
CA PHE A 109 5.42 -16.52 6.37
C PHE A 109 4.45 -15.90 5.36
N ALA A 110 3.17 -15.74 5.72
CA ALA A 110 2.21 -15.04 4.88
C ALA A 110 2.59 -13.56 4.66
N ALA A 111 3.10 -12.89 5.69
CA ALA A 111 3.58 -11.51 5.60
C ALA A 111 4.78 -11.38 4.66
N ILE A 112 5.79 -12.26 4.81
CA ILE A 112 6.96 -12.28 3.93
C ILE A 112 6.57 -12.58 2.48
N ALA A 113 5.74 -13.60 2.26
CA ALA A 113 5.28 -13.97 0.93
C ALA A 113 4.47 -12.85 0.27
N SER A 114 3.58 -12.19 1.03
CA SER A 114 2.82 -11.04 0.54
C SER A 114 3.73 -9.87 0.15
N ALA A 115 4.73 -9.54 0.97
CA ALA A 115 5.68 -8.46 0.65
C ALA A 115 6.52 -8.77 -0.61
N LEU A 116 6.95 -10.02 -0.79
CA LEU A 116 7.66 -10.45 -2.01
C LEU A 116 6.77 -10.35 -3.26
N LEU A 117 5.53 -10.82 -3.16
CA LEU A 117 4.57 -10.76 -4.27
C LEU A 117 4.17 -9.33 -4.59
N PHE A 118 4.06 -8.45 -3.59
CA PHE A 118 3.83 -7.03 -3.78
C PHE A 118 4.99 -6.36 -4.54
N GLY A 119 6.23 -6.70 -4.19
CA GLY A 119 7.42 -6.27 -4.94
C GLY A 119 7.39 -6.76 -6.39
N ALA A 120 7.13 -8.05 -6.61
CA ALA A 120 7.06 -8.62 -7.96
C ALA A 120 5.92 -8.02 -8.80
N TYR A 121 4.75 -7.77 -8.19
CA TYR A 121 3.60 -7.15 -8.85
C TYR A 121 3.99 -5.84 -9.55
N HIS A 122 4.74 -4.98 -8.87
CA HIS A 122 5.14 -3.69 -9.41
C HIS A 122 6.09 -3.76 -10.62
N PHE A 123 6.76 -4.89 -10.88
CA PHE A 123 7.61 -5.07 -12.07
C PHE A 123 6.88 -5.75 -13.23
N TYR A 124 5.99 -6.70 -12.95
CA TYR A 124 5.39 -7.55 -13.98
C TYR A 124 3.96 -7.18 -14.34
N PHE A 125 3.21 -6.63 -13.38
CA PHE A 125 1.77 -6.39 -13.50
C PHE A 125 1.37 -4.97 -13.07
N GLY A 126 2.35 -4.14 -12.71
CA GLY A 126 2.15 -2.74 -12.37
C GLY A 126 1.78 -1.91 -13.61
N PRO A 127 1.39 -0.64 -13.42
CA PRO A 127 0.99 0.26 -14.50
C PRO A 127 2.06 0.41 -15.60
N GLU A 128 3.34 0.36 -15.21
CA GLU A 128 4.48 0.28 -16.11
C GLU A 128 5.32 -0.97 -15.80
N PRO A 129 5.18 -2.04 -16.57
CA PRO A 129 6.12 -3.16 -16.49
C PRO A 129 7.51 -2.67 -16.89
N VAL A 130 8.40 -2.57 -15.90
CA VAL A 130 9.79 -2.12 -16.09
C VAL A 130 10.75 -3.29 -15.92
N PRO A 131 11.96 -3.24 -16.53
CA PRO A 131 13.01 -4.19 -16.22
C PRO A 131 13.26 -4.27 -14.72
N PHE A 132 13.56 -5.47 -14.24
CA PHE A 132 13.84 -5.69 -12.83
C PHE A 132 15.03 -4.86 -12.36
N ASP A 133 14.86 -4.17 -11.24
CA ASP A 133 15.86 -3.31 -10.61
C ASP A 133 15.89 -3.54 -9.09
N TRP A 134 17.08 -3.83 -8.56
CA TRP A 134 17.24 -4.22 -7.15
C TRP A 134 16.85 -3.10 -6.17
N PRO A 135 17.28 -1.83 -6.33
CA PRO A 135 16.80 -0.72 -5.52
C PRO A 135 15.28 -0.61 -5.49
N ARG A 136 14.61 -0.54 -6.66
CA ARG A 136 13.14 -0.41 -6.71
C ARG A 136 12.43 -1.63 -6.10
N PHE A 137 12.94 -2.84 -6.34
CA PHE A 137 12.42 -4.04 -5.68
C PHE A 137 12.58 -3.98 -4.17
N GLY A 138 13.74 -3.53 -3.68
CA GLY A 138 14.00 -3.29 -2.26
C GLY A 138 13.01 -2.29 -1.66
N PHE A 139 12.72 -1.18 -2.36
CA PHE A 139 11.71 -0.21 -1.95
C PHE A 139 10.33 -0.86 -1.79
N TYR A 140 9.82 -1.56 -2.81
CA TYR A 140 8.51 -2.19 -2.73
C TYR A 140 8.44 -3.31 -1.71
N PHE A 141 9.49 -4.13 -1.60
CA PHE A 141 9.55 -5.20 -0.61
C PHE A 141 9.53 -4.64 0.82
N LEU A 142 10.36 -3.63 1.11
CA LEU A 142 10.42 -3.00 2.43
C LEU A 142 9.13 -2.22 2.75
N GLY A 143 8.55 -1.51 1.79
CA GLY A 143 7.21 -0.94 1.91
C GLY A 143 6.16 -2.02 2.16
N GLY A 144 6.30 -3.15 1.47
CA GLY A 144 5.58 -4.41 1.64
C GLY A 144 5.51 -4.86 3.10
N VAL A 145 6.69 -5.03 3.70
CA VAL A 145 6.88 -5.42 5.10
C VAL A 145 6.31 -4.35 6.04
N TYR A 146 6.59 -3.07 5.79
CA TYR A 146 6.13 -1.96 6.61
C TYR A 146 4.61 -1.91 6.71
N PHE A 147 3.90 -1.90 5.57
CA PHE A 147 2.43 -1.88 5.55
C PHE A 147 1.84 -3.16 6.13
N THR A 148 2.53 -4.30 6.03
CA THR A 148 2.09 -5.53 6.70
C THR A 148 2.19 -5.40 8.23
N GLY A 149 3.27 -4.83 8.75
CA GLY A 149 3.39 -4.52 10.17
C GLY A 149 2.31 -3.54 10.64
N LEU A 150 2.05 -2.49 9.87
CA LEU A 150 1.00 -1.53 10.16
C LEU A 150 -0.40 -2.18 10.16
N TYR A 151 -0.66 -3.08 9.21
CA TYR A 151 -1.90 -3.85 9.13
C TYR A 151 -2.12 -4.73 10.35
N VAL A 152 -1.08 -5.44 10.81
CA VAL A 152 -1.17 -6.33 11.98
C VAL A 152 -1.33 -5.53 13.27
N LEU A 153 -0.62 -4.41 13.42
CA LEU A 153 -0.56 -3.66 14.69
C LEU A 153 -1.67 -2.61 14.85
N ARG A 154 -2.12 -2.00 13.74
CA ARG A 154 -3.10 -0.88 13.75
C ARG A 154 -4.39 -1.21 13.01
N GLY A 155 -4.35 -2.19 12.11
CA GLY A 155 -5.50 -2.63 11.34
C GLY A 155 -5.58 -2.02 9.93
N PHE A 156 -6.56 -2.50 9.18
CA PHE A 156 -6.73 -2.21 7.76
C PHE A 156 -6.93 -0.73 7.44
N GLY A 157 -7.81 -0.03 8.18
CA GLY A 157 -8.17 1.36 7.86
C GLY A 157 -7.00 2.34 7.92
N ILE A 158 -6.15 2.22 8.95
CA ILE A 158 -4.95 3.06 9.09
C ILE A 158 -3.90 2.69 8.02
N THR A 159 -3.80 1.41 7.67
CA THR A 159 -2.85 0.95 6.63
C THR A 159 -3.21 1.51 5.26
N VAL A 160 -4.49 1.38 4.86
CA VAL A 160 -5.03 1.97 3.63
C VAL A 160 -4.86 3.48 3.64
N GLY A 161 -5.19 4.14 4.75
CA GLY A 161 -5.04 5.58 4.87
C GLY A 161 -3.58 6.03 4.70
N ALA A 162 -2.63 5.33 5.31
CA ALA A 162 -1.20 5.65 5.20
C ALA A 162 -0.69 5.46 3.77
N HIS A 163 -1.09 4.38 3.10
CA HIS A 163 -0.71 4.12 1.72
C HIS A 163 -1.29 5.19 0.76
N ILE A 164 -2.60 5.47 0.86
CA ILE A 164 -3.22 6.55 0.08
C ILE A 164 -2.51 7.87 0.32
N THR A 165 -2.18 8.18 1.58
CA THR A 165 -1.51 9.44 1.92
C THR A 165 -0.12 9.51 1.30
N TYR A 166 0.64 8.42 1.32
CA TYR A 166 1.91 8.33 0.60
C TYR A 166 1.74 8.59 -0.91
N ASN A 167 0.77 7.95 -1.56
CA ASN A 167 0.49 8.14 -2.99
C ASN A 167 0.16 9.61 -3.31
N LEU A 168 -0.65 10.26 -2.46
CA LEU A 168 -0.98 11.67 -2.62
C LEU A 168 0.23 12.58 -2.40
N ILE A 169 1.09 12.31 -1.41
CA ILE A 169 2.33 13.08 -1.20
C ILE A 169 3.21 13.04 -2.46
N VAL A 170 3.38 11.85 -3.07
CA VAL A 170 4.16 11.69 -4.30
C VAL A 170 3.50 12.44 -5.47
N LEU A 171 2.18 12.35 -5.62
CA LEU A 171 1.44 13.08 -6.65
C LEU A 171 1.62 14.61 -6.49
N PHE A 172 1.45 15.14 -5.28
CA PHE A 172 1.62 16.56 -5.01
C PHE A 172 3.06 17.03 -5.27
N ALA A 173 4.06 16.24 -4.86
CA ALA A 173 5.46 16.56 -5.11
C ALA A 173 5.75 16.69 -6.62
N ARG A 174 5.20 15.79 -7.45
CA ARG A 174 5.34 15.83 -8.92
C ARG A 174 4.67 17.06 -9.55
N ILE A 175 3.48 17.45 -9.05
CA ILE A 175 2.77 18.62 -9.57
C ILE A 175 3.56 19.91 -9.31
N ILE A 176 4.22 20.02 -8.15
CA ILE A 176 4.96 21.21 -7.74
C ILE A 176 6.37 21.27 -8.36
N ALA A 177 7.00 20.11 -8.57
CA ALA A 177 8.31 19.99 -9.22
C ALA A 177 8.20 19.20 -10.54
N PRO A 178 7.58 19.77 -11.60
CA PRO A 178 7.54 19.12 -12.90
C PRO A 178 8.97 18.94 -13.41
N ALA A 179 9.28 17.73 -13.90
CA ALA A 179 10.58 17.41 -14.47
C ALA A 179 10.93 18.45 -15.56
N SER A 180 12.08 19.11 -15.40
CA SER A 180 12.67 20.03 -16.37
C SER A 180 13.36 19.27 -17.49
#